data_AF-A0A448ZME6-F1
#
_entry.id   AF-A0A448ZME6-F1
#
_cell.length_a   1.000
_cell.length_b   1.000
_cell.length_c   1.000
_cell.angle_alpha   90.00
_cell.angle_beta   90.00
_cell.angle_gamma   90.00
#
_symmetry.space_group_name_H-M   'P 1'
#
loop_
_entity.id
_entity.type
_entity.pdbx_description
1 polymer ?
#
loop_
_entity_poly.entity_id
_entity_poly.type
_entity_poly.pdbx_seq_one_letter_code
_entity_poly.pdbx_strand_id
1 'polypeptide(L)'
;MAGTAGLARAAARSLGLPLSSPAARSVPRRAFGVTPLGSLPMKAGTELESLSIFKGQPAPVVAERAEYPSWVAELPTPQPSLAALRKIPNEEADLDQIKRYLKLTRRQAVRQRNEESAA
;
A
#
# COMPACT_ATOMS: atom_id res chain seq x y z
N MET A 1 6.21 -28.51 -64.47
CA MET A 1 6.91 -28.52 -63.17
C MET A 1 5.87 -28.30 -62.09
N ALA A 2 5.41 -29.39 -61.47
CA ALA A 2 4.48 -29.39 -60.36
C ALA A 2 5.19 -29.06 -59.05
N GLY A 3 4.52 -28.37 -58.12
CA GLY A 3 5.08 -28.03 -56.81
C GLY A 3 4.05 -27.37 -55.91
N THR A 4 3.03 -28.13 -55.51
CA THR A 4 2.10 -27.78 -54.42
C THR A 4 2.78 -28.03 -53.07
N ALA A 5 2.87 -26.99 -52.24
CA ALA A 5 3.00 -27.11 -50.79
C ALA A 5 2.09 -26.04 -50.19
N GLY A 6 1.10 -26.33 -49.36
CA GLY A 6 1.04 -27.40 -48.38
C GLY A 6 0.90 -26.74 -47.02
N LEU A 7 -0.35 -26.69 -46.55
CA LEU A 7 -0.84 -26.21 -45.26
C LEU A 7 0.14 -26.31 -44.08
N ALA A 8 0.10 -25.30 -43.20
CA ALA A 8 0.05 -25.53 -41.76
C ALA A 8 -0.68 -24.36 -41.06
N ARG A 9 -2.01 -24.49 -40.97
CA ARG A 9 -2.86 -23.62 -40.14
C ARG A 9 -2.81 -24.19 -38.73
N ALA A 10 -1.98 -23.61 -37.86
CA ALA A 10 -1.91 -24.02 -36.47
C ALA A 10 -3.17 -23.55 -35.71
N ALA A 11 -3.93 -24.52 -35.24
CA ALA A 11 -5.14 -24.34 -34.45
C ALA A 11 -4.78 -23.89 -33.03
N ALA A 12 -5.12 -22.66 -32.66
CA ALA A 12 -5.17 -22.24 -31.26
C ALA A 12 -6.46 -22.81 -30.64
N ARG A 13 -6.32 -23.88 -29.86
CA ARG A 13 -7.38 -24.40 -28.99
C ARG A 13 -6.90 -24.36 -27.55
N SER A 14 -7.86 -24.05 -26.67
CA SER A 14 -7.85 -24.21 -25.21
C SER A 14 -7.14 -23.06 -24.46
N LEU A 15 -7.68 -22.43 -23.41
CA LEU A 15 -8.81 -22.75 -22.53
C LEU A 15 -9.50 -21.45 -22.13
N GLY A 16 -10.82 -21.39 -22.32
CA GLY A 16 -11.66 -20.37 -21.69
C GLY A 16 -11.71 -20.61 -20.19
N LEU A 17 -10.92 -19.84 -19.43
CA LEU A 17 -11.18 -19.59 -18.03
C LEU A 17 -12.14 -18.39 -17.96
N PRO A 18 -13.28 -18.47 -17.25
CA PRO A 18 -14.07 -17.29 -17.00
C PRO A 18 -13.24 -16.37 -16.10
N LEU A 19 -12.73 -15.29 -16.68
CA LEU A 19 -12.24 -14.15 -15.92
C LEU A 19 -13.44 -13.61 -15.15
N SER A 20 -13.58 -14.09 -13.91
CA SER A 20 -14.46 -13.50 -12.90
C SER A 20 -14.08 -12.03 -12.80
N SER A 21 -14.88 -11.18 -13.42
CA SER A 21 -14.81 -9.72 -13.29
C SER A 21 -14.73 -9.39 -11.80
N PRO A 22 -13.67 -8.74 -11.31
CA PRO A 22 -13.71 -8.23 -9.95
C PRO A 22 -14.67 -7.04 -9.98
N ALA A 23 -15.93 -7.30 -9.63
CA ALA A 23 -16.85 -6.27 -9.18
C ALA A 23 -16.06 -5.36 -8.25
N ALA A 24 -15.97 -4.07 -8.63
CA ALA A 24 -15.17 -3.07 -7.94
C ALA A 24 -15.55 -3.10 -6.45
N ARG A 25 -14.77 -3.83 -5.65
CA ARG A 25 -14.89 -3.79 -4.20
C ARG A 25 -14.52 -2.38 -3.83
N SER A 26 -15.53 -1.56 -3.54
CA SER A 26 -15.36 -0.27 -2.89
C SER A 26 -14.78 -0.57 -1.52
N VAL A 27 -13.47 -0.70 -1.43
CA VAL A 27 -12.79 -0.81 -0.14
C VAL A 27 -13.11 0.50 0.57
N PRO A 28 -13.80 0.47 1.72
CA PRO A 28 -14.03 1.69 2.47
C PRO A 28 -12.66 2.30 2.74
N ARG A 29 -12.44 3.52 2.26
CA ARG A 29 -11.26 4.30 2.60
C ARG A 29 -11.27 4.41 4.12
N ARG A 30 -10.49 3.57 4.80
CA ARG A 30 -10.13 3.80 6.20
C ARG A 30 -9.38 5.12 6.20
N ALA A 31 -10.07 6.18 6.59
CA ALA A 31 -9.40 7.38 7.05
C ALA A 31 -8.55 6.91 8.23
N PHE A 32 -7.23 7.03 8.10
CA PHE A 32 -6.38 7.12 9.27
C PHE A 32 -6.73 8.46 9.92
N GLY A 33 -7.82 8.46 10.67
CA GLY A 33 -8.24 9.58 11.47
C GLY A 33 -7.19 9.78 12.55
N VAL A 34 -6.84 11.04 12.79
CA VAL A 34 -6.07 11.45 13.95
C VAL A 34 -6.82 10.93 15.18
N THR A 35 -6.30 9.88 15.81
CA THR A 35 -6.87 9.36 17.05
C THR A 35 -6.73 10.49 18.08
N PRO A 36 -7.82 10.97 18.69
CA PRO A 36 -7.72 12.00 19.72
C PRO A 36 -6.81 11.49 20.84
N LEU A 37 -6.02 12.37 21.44
CA LEU A 37 -4.99 12.04 22.44
C LEU A 37 -5.54 11.22 23.64
N GLY A 38 -6.86 11.28 23.90
CA GLY A 38 -7.55 10.50 24.93
C GLY A 38 -7.95 9.06 24.54
N SER A 39 -7.81 8.69 23.27
CA SER A 39 -8.06 7.34 22.73
C SER A 39 -6.72 6.69 22.40
N LEU A 40 -5.82 6.61 23.39
CA LEU A 40 -4.58 5.86 23.24
C LEU A 40 -4.95 4.37 23.05
N PRO A 41 -4.43 3.71 21.99
CA PRO A 41 -4.87 2.36 21.65
C PRO A 41 -4.48 1.30 22.69
N MET A 42 -3.49 1.57 23.55
CA MET A 42 -3.04 0.64 24.60
C MET A 42 -2.68 1.38 25.88
N LYS A 43 -3.00 0.76 27.04
CA LYS A 43 -2.60 1.25 28.37
C LYS A 43 -1.18 0.75 28.71
N ALA A 44 -0.41 1.56 29.43
CA ALA A 44 0.86 1.12 30.00
C ALA A 44 0.64 -0.10 30.90
N GLY A 45 1.59 -1.04 30.91
CA GLY A 45 1.51 -2.30 31.64
C GLY A 45 0.78 -3.44 30.91
N THR A 46 0.30 -3.22 29.68
CA THR A 46 -0.32 -4.32 28.90
C THR A 46 0.78 -5.25 28.35
N GLU A 47 0.66 -6.55 28.60
CA GLU A 47 1.59 -7.56 28.06
C GLU A 47 1.28 -7.87 26.60
N LEU A 48 2.31 -7.93 25.74
CA LEU A 48 2.19 -8.22 24.32
C LEU A 48 2.52 -9.69 24.04
N GLU A 49 1.62 -10.60 24.44
CA GLU A 49 1.78 -12.05 24.29
C GLU A 49 2.12 -12.47 22.84
N SER A 50 1.54 -11.80 21.84
CA SER A 50 1.81 -12.11 20.43
C SER A 50 3.25 -11.82 19.98
N LEU A 51 4.03 -11.06 20.75
CA LEU A 51 5.41 -10.70 20.44
C LEU A 51 6.44 -11.61 21.12
N SER A 52 6.04 -12.52 22.01
CA SER A 52 6.95 -13.49 22.64
C SER A 52 7.27 -14.65 21.70
N ILE A 53 8.13 -14.40 20.70
CA ILE A 53 8.54 -15.40 19.71
C ILE A 53 9.58 -16.37 20.31
N PHE A 54 10.39 -15.90 21.25
CA PHE A 54 11.46 -16.69 21.87
C PHE A 54 10.99 -17.42 23.13
N LYS A 55 11.30 -18.72 23.21
CA LYS A 55 10.98 -19.53 24.39
C LYS A 55 11.84 -19.10 25.58
N GLY A 56 11.22 -18.93 26.74
CA GLY A 56 11.91 -18.55 27.99
C GLY A 56 12.24 -17.06 28.11
N GLN A 57 11.85 -16.23 27.14
CA GLN A 57 11.89 -14.76 27.27
C GLN A 57 10.49 -14.26 27.65
N PRO A 58 10.36 -13.36 28.65
CA PRO A 58 9.07 -12.78 28.99
C PRO A 58 8.52 -11.95 27.82
N ALA A 59 7.19 -11.88 27.70
CA ALA A 59 6.55 -11.03 26.71
C ALA A 59 6.89 -9.56 26.99
N PRO A 60 7.15 -8.75 25.95
CA PRO A 60 7.40 -7.33 26.15
C PRO A 60 6.15 -6.64 26.70
N VAL A 61 6.34 -5.77 27.68
CA VAL A 61 5.28 -4.99 28.32
C VAL A 61 5.25 -3.59 27.73
N VAL A 62 4.06 -3.05 27.50
CA VAL A 62 3.88 -1.68 27.01
C VAL A 62 4.34 -0.68 28.08
N ALA A 63 5.31 0.16 27.74
CA ALA A 63 5.83 1.22 28.58
C ALA A 63 4.90 2.45 28.58
N GLU A 64 5.20 3.43 29.44
CA GLU A 64 4.54 4.73 29.37
C GLU A 64 4.89 5.47 28.08
N ARG A 65 3.96 6.30 27.58
CA ARG A 65 4.16 6.97 26.29
C ARG A 65 5.35 7.94 26.27
N ALA A 66 5.70 8.49 27.43
CA ALA A 66 6.84 9.39 27.60
C ALA A 66 8.20 8.68 27.46
N GLU A 67 8.24 7.36 27.62
CA GLU A 67 9.47 6.57 27.48
C GLU A 67 9.79 6.28 26.00
N TYR A 68 8.76 6.27 25.14
CA TYR A 68 8.97 6.05 23.72
C TYR A 68 9.58 7.29 23.03
N PRO A 69 10.44 7.09 22.02
CA PRO A 69 10.97 8.19 21.22
C PRO A 69 9.87 9.05 20.59
N SER A 70 10.15 10.35 20.42
CA SER A 70 9.21 11.33 19.87
C SER A 70 8.64 10.95 18.51
N TRP A 71 9.45 10.35 17.63
CA TRP A 71 9.02 9.93 16.29
C TRP A 71 7.88 8.91 16.31
N VAL A 72 7.71 8.15 17.40
CA VAL A 72 6.58 7.20 17.56
C VAL A 72 5.25 7.96 17.62
N ALA A 73 5.24 9.15 18.21
CA ALA A 73 4.06 9.99 18.29
C ALA A 73 3.65 10.58 16.92
N GLU A 74 4.58 10.67 15.98
CA GLU A 74 4.38 11.23 14.65
C GLU A 74 3.86 10.19 13.64
N LEU A 75 4.05 8.88 13.89
CA LEU A 75 3.57 7.78 13.04
C LEU A 75 2.08 7.82 12.64
N PRO A 76 1.12 8.14 13.53
CA PRO A 76 -0.29 8.22 13.15
C PRO A 76 -0.62 9.43 12.26
N THR A 77 0.30 10.38 12.08
CA THR A 77 0.06 11.60 11.29
C THR A 77 -0.10 11.22 9.81
N PRO A 78 -1.25 11.55 9.18
CA PRO A 78 -1.48 11.21 7.80
C PRO A 78 -0.50 11.97 6.91
N GLN A 79 0.30 11.23 6.15
CA GLN A 79 1.25 11.83 5.23
C GLN A 79 0.50 12.55 4.07
N PRO A 80 1.03 13.66 3.50
CA PRO A 80 0.32 14.54 2.54
C PRO A 80 -0.25 13.85 1.29
N SER A 81 -1.40 14.27 0.79
CA SER A 81 -1.95 13.69 -0.45
C SER A 81 -1.18 14.15 -1.71
N LEU A 82 -1.33 13.44 -2.83
CA LEU A 82 -0.74 13.85 -4.13
C LEU A 82 -1.19 15.28 -4.51
N ALA A 83 -2.48 15.60 -4.30
CA ALA A 83 -3.02 16.93 -4.57
C ALA A 83 -2.40 18.03 -3.68
N ALA A 84 -2.06 17.71 -2.43
CA ALA A 84 -1.34 18.62 -1.55
C ALA A 84 0.10 18.82 -2.02
N LEU A 85 0.80 17.73 -2.37
CA LEU A 85 2.19 17.77 -2.84
C LEU A 85 2.36 18.55 -4.15
N ARG A 86 1.38 18.55 -5.06
CA ARG A 86 1.40 19.33 -6.30
C ARG A 86 1.42 20.84 -6.09
N LYS A 87 0.96 21.32 -4.93
CA LYS A 87 0.89 22.75 -4.61
C LYS A 87 2.19 23.26 -4.00
N ILE A 88 3.07 22.37 -3.57
CA ILE A 88 4.34 22.73 -2.95
C ILE A 88 5.35 22.97 -4.07
N PRO A 89 5.97 24.15 -4.18
CA PRO A 89 7.02 24.39 -5.15
C PRO A 89 8.26 23.54 -4.82
N ASN A 90 8.98 23.09 -5.85
CA ASN A 90 10.10 22.16 -5.68
C ASN A 90 11.22 22.68 -4.77
N GLU A 91 11.40 23.99 -4.72
CA GLU A 91 12.44 24.66 -3.92
C GLU A 91 12.13 24.62 -2.41
N GLU A 92 10.85 24.55 -2.05
CA GLU A 92 10.38 24.50 -0.67
C GLU A 92 10.08 23.06 -0.20
N ALA A 93 10.14 22.09 -1.12
CA ALA A 93 9.77 20.71 -0.85
C ALA A 93 10.90 19.97 -0.13
N ASP A 94 10.55 19.33 0.99
CA ASP A 94 11.47 18.43 1.67
C ASP A 94 11.76 17.16 0.84
N LEU A 95 12.92 16.55 1.03
CA LEU A 95 13.34 15.35 0.30
C LEU A 95 12.33 14.21 0.43
N ASP A 96 11.70 14.04 1.59
CA ASP A 96 10.70 12.99 1.79
C ASP A 96 9.37 13.31 1.08
N GLN A 97 9.03 14.59 0.95
CA GLN A 97 7.89 15.04 0.16
C GLN A 97 8.11 14.79 -1.34
N ILE A 98 9.32 15.09 -1.85
CA ILE A 98 9.72 14.84 -3.23
C ILE A 98 9.67 13.34 -3.55
N LYS A 99 10.29 12.50 -2.71
CA LYS A 99 10.25 11.03 -2.87
C LYS A 99 8.81 10.52 -2.90
N ARG A 100 7.97 11.00 -1.99
CA ARG A 100 6.57 10.59 -1.92
C ARG A 100 5.77 11.04 -3.13
N TYR A 101 5.99 12.26 -3.60
CA TYR A 101 5.38 12.77 -4.83
C TYR A 101 5.68 11.85 -6.03
N LEU A 102 6.96 11.56 -6.27
CA LEU A 102 7.39 10.66 -7.35
C LEU A 102 6.77 9.27 -7.22
N LYS A 103 6.73 8.72 -5.99
CA LYS A 103 6.12 7.42 -5.70
C LYS A 103 4.62 7.40 -6.03
N LEU A 104 3.88 8.43 -5.64
CA LEU A 104 2.44 8.50 -5.88
C LEU A 104 2.12 8.70 -7.37
N THR A 105 2.87 9.56 -8.06
CA THR A 105 2.73 9.78 -9.51
C THR A 105 2.99 8.49 -10.30
N ARG A 106 4.05 7.75 -9.97
CA ARG A 106 4.33 6.44 -10.60
C ARG A 106 3.22 5.42 -10.34
N ARG A 107 2.70 5.35 -9.12
CA ARG A 107 1.56 4.46 -8.79
C ARG A 107 0.31 4.79 -9.61
N GLN A 108 0.05 6.06 -9.85
CA GLN A 108 -1.08 6.49 -10.68
C GLN A 108 -0.90 6.07 -12.14
N ALA A 109 0.29 6.28 -12.71
CA ALA A 109 0.59 5.86 -14.09
C ALA A 109 0.47 4.34 -14.28
N VAL A 110 0.99 3.55 -13.33
CA VAL A 110 0.85 2.07 -13.37
C VAL A 110 -0.61 1.66 -13.28
N ARG A 111 -1.40 2.30 -12.42
CA ARG A 111 -2.84 2.02 -12.32
C ARG A 111 -3.55 2.29 -13.64
N GLN A 112 -3.31 3.46 -14.24
CA GLN A 112 -3.91 3.82 -15.53
C GLN A 112 -3.55 2.81 -16.63
N ARG A 113 -2.27 2.42 -16.72
CA ARG A 113 -1.83 1.39 -17.69
C ARG A 113 -2.52 0.05 -17.48
N ASN A 114 -2.71 -0.36 -16.22
CA ASN A 114 -3.40 -1.62 -15.92
C ASN A 114 -4.89 -1.55 -16.26
N GLU A 115 -5.52 -0.39 -16.09
CA GLU A 115 -6.91 -0.14 -16.50
C GLU A 115 -7.05 -0.16 -18.02
N GLU A 116 -6.12 0.48 -18.75
CA GLU A 116 -6.07 0.48 -20.23
C GLU A 116 -5.81 -0.91 -20.81
N SER A 117 -4.98 -1.73 -20.16
CA SER A 117 -4.66 -3.09 -20.64
C SER A 117 -5.76 -4.11 -20.32
N ALA A 118 -6.68 -3.77 -19.41
CA ALA A 118 -7.79 -4.62 -19.00
C ALA A 118 -9.12 -4.27 -19.71
N ALA A 119 -9.16 -3.12 -20.40
CA ALA A 119 -10.27 -2.69 -21.26
C ALA A 119 -10.16 -3.32 -22.65
#